data_AF-A0A167EP81-F1
#
_entry.id   AF-A0A167EP81-F1
#
_cell.length_a   1.000
_cell.length_b   1.000
_cell.length_c   1.000
_cell.angle_alpha   90.00
_cell.angle_beta   90.00
_cell.angle_gamma   90.00
#
_symmetry.space_group_name_H-M   'P 1'
#
loop_
_entity.id
_entity.type
_entity.pdbx_description
1 polymer ?
#
loop_
_entity_poly.entity_id
_entity_poly.type
_entity_poly.pdbx_seq_one_letter_code
_entity_poly.pdbx_strand_id
1 'polypeptide(L)'
;MTTIRAGKKKGKGPVAPVTAQDHLESGVTEEDHGDRWIGSGDAAKALRFYQTANSLYRKAIALDQGQSWVSKDSIYNIARMQYMIFIKVVKPGLLPELAPLLNPETNPAESVIAQDISVIVQTHEQALNASAEPGIDLLYNYAQVLVEAGEETDQAQWFVQAAEVFDRVLSLQIAKFTAPLPTYDDSVATQDVDSDDDDEDSNDSRPTPAVILDTQQSFLQCLTYLIESSRDETTPETVLIHVETAKSKADELQAQILELIAKFSTAPGAPIATAPTTSETSQNLTPDQVEDAVVCIAKYKSALCTSLEELVAVWSDPSLPETAHRYLTQADAYLDTQELIPSSTPQEDAHNTLWKAYSLAASLLAKAPQPANTPILTKRRILLVRGDIDWLRAQLNTAAAIKNRPVLLRNAEVYYQNCINVPSLAQDLDNELIVREASVKKQLLQGIQPESIQVPSLTRILHDIRQQGLLPL
;
A
#
# COMPACT_ATOMS: atom_id res chain seq x y z
N MET A 1 -55.21 -1.69 -41.07
CA MET A 1 -53.75 -1.65 -40.86
C MET A 1 -53.50 -1.76 -39.37
N THR A 2 -53.20 -2.98 -38.90
CA THR A 2 -53.01 -3.29 -37.49
C THR A 2 -51.61 -3.86 -37.35
N THR A 3 -50.70 -3.08 -36.78
CA THR A 3 -49.28 -3.43 -36.65
C THR A 3 -49.11 -4.38 -35.46
N ILE A 4 -48.72 -5.62 -35.74
CA ILE A 4 -48.33 -6.61 -34.73
C ILE A 4 -46.93 -6.25 -34.22
N ARG A 5 -46.80 -5.96 -32.91
CA ARG A 5 -45.50 -5.81 -32.24
C ARG A 5 -44.84 -7.17 -32.09
N ALA A 6 -43.66 -7.33 -32.69
CA ALA A 6 -42.77 -8.47 -32.45
C ALA A 6 -42.23 -8.41 -31.03
N GLY A 7 -42.38 -9.51 -30.28
CA GLY A 7 -41.85 -9.66 -28.93
C GLY A 7 -40.31 -9.72 -28.92
N LYS A 8 -39.70 -8.98 -27.98
CA LYS A 8 -38.29 -9.13 -27.61
C LYS A 8 -38.05 -10.58 -27.14
N LYS A 9 -37.13 -11.30 -27.79
CA LYS A 9 -36.55 -12.54 -27.27
C LYS A 9 -35.80 -12.22 -25.97
N LYS A 10 -36.21 -12.85 -24.86
CA LYS A 10 -35.41 -12.92 -23.62
C LYS A 10 -34.14 -13.72 -23.95
N GLY A 11 -32.96 -13.11 -23.79
CA GLY A 11 -31.70 -13.85 -23.78
C GLY A 11 -31.70 -14.89 -22.66
N LYS A 12 -31.08 -16.05 -22.89
CA LYS A 12 -30.86 -17.06 -21.83
C LYS A 12 -30.11 -16.37 -20.70
N GLY A 13 -30.64 -16.48 -19.48
CA GLY A 13 -29.92 -16.04 -18.28
C GLY A 13 -28.60 -16.79 -18.12
N PRO A 14 -27.66 -16.29 -17.31
CA PRO A 14 -26.39 -16.96 -17.06
C PRO A 14 -26.64 -18.39 -16.58
N VAL A 15 -25.94 -19.35 -17.20
CA VAL A 15 -25.99 -20.75 -16.81
C VAL A 15 -25.31 -20.85 -15.45
N ALA A 16 -25.94 -21.52 -14.48
CA ALA A 16 -25.34 -21.71 -13.16
C ALA A 16 -24.07 -22.57 -13.28
N PRO A 17 -22.96 -22.22 -12.57
CA PRO A 17 -21.73 -22.98 -12.65
C PRO A 17 -21.93 -24.41 -12.12
N VAL A 18 -21.36 -25.40 -12.80
CA VAL A 18 -21.53 -26.83 -12.47
C VAL A 18 -20.20 -27.50 -12.18
N THR A 19 -19.19 -27.26 -13.02
CA THR A 19 -17.86 -27.85 -12.86
C THR A 19 -16.99 -27.04 -11.88
N ALA A 20 -15.88 -27.61 -11.40
CA ALA A 20 -14.93 -26.85 -10.57
C ALA A 20 -14.40 -25.62 -11.32
N GLN A 21 -14.13 -25.78 -12.63
CA GLN A 21 -13.68 -24.70 -13.51
C GLN A 21 -14.73 -23.60 -13.66
N ASP A 22 -16.00 -23.95 -13.90
CA ASP A 22 -17.08 -22.98 -14.01
C ASP A 22 -17.21 -22.12 -12.73
N HIS A 23 -16.97 -22.74 -11.58
CA HIS A 23 -17.00 -22.06 -10.28
C HIS A 23 -15.79 -21.13 -10.10
N LEU A 24 -14.58 -21.54 -10.53
CA LEU A 24 -13.40 -20.68 -10.53
C LEU A 24 -13.63 -19.43 -11.40
N GLU A 25 -14.05 -19.61 -12.65
CA GLU A 25 -14.30 -18.50 -13.60
C GLU A 25 -15.40 -17.55 -13.12
N SER A 26 -16.49 -18.11 -12.57
CA SER A 26 -17.55 -17.31 -11.96
C SER A 26 -17.04 -16.55 -10.73
N GLY A 27 -16.15 -17.17 -9.94
CA GLY A 27 -15.52 -16.55 -8.78
C GLY A 27 -14.68 -15.34 -9.18
N VAL A 28 -13.84 -15.48 -10.22
CA VAL A 28 -13.03 -14.39 -10.78
C VAL A 28 -13.91 -13.24 -11.26
N THR A 29 -15.01 -13.55 -11.96
CA THR A 29 -15.96 -12.53 -12.43
C THR A 29 -16.59 -11.75 -11.27
N GLU A 30 -16.97 -12.44 -10.19
CA GLU A 30 -17.53 -11.78 -9.00
C GLU A 30 -16.47 -10.97 -8.25
N GLU A 31 -15.23 -11.44 -8.19
CA GLU A 31 -14.11 -10.70 -7.61
C GLU A 31 -13.82 -9.39 -8.38
N ASP A 32 -13.77 -9.44 -9.71
CA ASP A 32 -13.62 -8.25 -10.57
C ASP A 32 -14.75 -7.22 -10.35
N HIS A 33 -15.98 -7.70 -10.14
CA HIS A 33 -17.07 -6.80 -9.76
C HIS A 33 -16.81 -6.17 -8.40
N GLY A 34 -16.32 -6.94 -7.42
CA GLY A 34 -15.87 -6.44 -6.13
C GLY A 34 -14.83 -5.33 -6.27
N ASP A 35 -13.77 -5.57 -7.06
CA ASP A 35 -12.67 -4.64 -7.29
C ASP A 35 -13.15 -3.31 -7.89
N ARG A 36 -14.12 -3.38 -8.80
CA ARG A 36 -14.75 -2.18 -9.38
C ARG A 36 -15.54 -1.38 -8.34
N TRP A 37 -16.30 -2.06 -7.46
CA TRP A 37 -17.10 -1.38 -6.46
C TRP A 37 -16.26 -0.79 -5.33
N ILE A 38 -15.20 -1.49 -4.89
CA ILE A 38 -14.30 -0.98 -3.85
C ILE A 38 -13.56 0.27 -4.36
N GLY A 39 -13.11 0.25 -5.63
CA GLY A 39 -12.47 1.42 -6.27
C GLY A 39 -13.43 2.60 -6.45
N SER A 40 -14.75 2.36 -6.54
CA SER A 40 -15.78 3.39 -6.59
C SER A 40 -16.25 3.89 -5.21
N GLY A 41 -15.69 3.37 -4.12
CA GLY A 41 -16.04 3.73 -2.75
C GLY A 41 -17.28 3.02 -2.16
N ASP A 42 -17.99 2.16 -2.90
CA ASP A 42 -19.12 1.38 -2.36
C ASP A 42 -18.62 0.06 -1.76
N ALA A 43 -17.96 0.16 -0.60
CA ALA A 43 -17.39 -0.97 0.11
C ALA A 43 -18.44 -2.02 0.49
N ALA A 44 -19.64 -1.61 0.92
CA ALA A 44 -20.72 -2.53 1.29
C ALA A 44 -21.12 -3.43 0.11
N LYS A 45 -21.20 -2.87 -1.09
CA LYS A 45 -21.52 -3.64 -2.29
C LYS A 45 -20.36 -4.50 -2.75
N ALA A 46 -19.14 -3.99 -2.72
CA ALA A 46 -17.93 -4.75 -3.04
C ALA A 46 -17.83 -6.03 -2.20
N LEU A 47 -18.05 -5.90 -0.89
CA LEU A 47 -18.02 -7.02 0.04
C LEU A 47 -19.03 -8.14 -0.27
N ARG A 48 -20.21 -7.82 -0.79
CA ARG A 48 -21.19 -8.83 -1.22
C ARG A 48 -20.70 -9.63 -2.44
N PHE A 49 -20.01 -8.96 -3.35
CA PHE A 49 -19.37 -9.60 -4.50
C PHE A 49 -18.23 -10.52 -4.04
N TYR A 50 -17.35 -10.04 -3.15
CA TYR A 50 -16.28 -10.87 -2.59
C TYR A 50 -16.79 -12.08 -1.79
N GLN A 51 -17.89 -11.95 -1.04
CA GLN A 51 -18.53 -13.09 -0.39
C GLN A 51 -18.99 -14.15 -1.40
N THR A 52 -19.55 -13.69 -2.52
CA THR A 52 -20.00 -14.58 -3.59
C THR A 52 -18.81 -15.26 -4.25
N ALA A 53 -17.74 -14.51 -4.56
CA ALA A 53 -16.49 -15.03 -5.09
C ALA A 53 -15.86 -16.10 -4.16
N ASN A 54 -15.75 -15.82 -2.86
CA ASN A 54 -15.24 -16.77 -1.86
C ASN A 54 -16.07 -18.07 -1.81
N SER A 55 -17.40 -17.96 -1.88
CA SER A 55 -18.28 -19.14 -1.93
C SER A 55 -18.04 -19.98 -3.19
N LEU A 56 -17.82 -19.33 -4.33
CA LEU A 56 -17.53 -19.99 -5.60
C LEU A 56 -16.16 -20.68 -5.59
N TYR A 57 -15.10 -20.00 -5.12
CA TYR A 57 -13.77 -20.60 -4.97
C TYR A 57 -13.77 -21.80 -4.03
N ARG A 58 -14.47 -21.73 -2.89
CA ARG A 58 -14.59 -22.88 -1.97
C ARG A 58 -15.32 -24.06 -2.60
N LYS A 59 -16.33 -23.81 -3.44
CA LYS A 59 -16.99 -24.87 -4.21
C LYS A 59 -16.07 -25.47 -5.26
N ALA A 60 -15.28 -24.66 -5.96
CA ALA A 60 -14.28 -25.14 -6.91
C ALA A 60 -13.28 -26.10 -6.24
N ILE A 61 -12.73 -25.69 -5.09
CA ILE A 61 -11.81 -26.53 -4.28
C ILE A 61 -12.49 -27.84 -3.85
N ALA A 62 -13.74 -27.77 -3.37
CA ALA A 62 -14.47 -28.94 -2.91
C ALA A 62 -14.77 -29.95 -4.03
N LEU A 63 -15.12 -29.46 -5.23
CA LEU A 63 -15.42 -30.29 -6.40
C LEU A 63 -14.15 -30.94 -7.00
N ASP A 64 -13.05 -30.19 -7.03
CA ASP A 64 -11.76 -30.64 -7.54
C ASP A 64 -10.94 -31.46 -6.54
N GLN A 65 -11.40 -31.54 -5.28
CA GLN A 65 -10.77 -32.27 -4.18
C GLN A 65 -9.32 -31.81 -3.88
N GLY A 66 -8.97 -30.58 -4.22
CA GLY A 66 -7.65 -30.02 -3.91
C GLY A 66 -6.51 -30.52 -4.80
N GLN A 67 -6.78 -31.21 -5.91
CA GLN A 67 -5.75 -31.96 -6.65
C GLN A 67 -5.22 -31.22 -7.89
N SER A 68 -6.02 -30.37 -8.53
CA SER A 68 -5.65 -29.72 -9.80
C SER A 68 -5.30 -28.24 -9.62
N TRP A 69 -4.93 -27.61 -10.74
CA TRP A 69 -4.64 -26.17 -10.81
C TRP A 69 -5.85 -25.33 -10.39
N VAL A 70 -7.08 -25.80 -10.65
CA VAL A 70 -8.31 -25.10 -10.28
C VAL A 70 -8.40 -24.87 -8.78
N SER A 71 -8.06 -25.88 -7.98
CA SER A 71 -8.02 -25.74 -6.51
C SER A 71 -6.92 -24.79 -6.06
N LYS A 72 -5.73 -24.86 -6.68
CA LYS A 72 -4.59 -24.01 -6.31
C LYS A 72 -4.86 -22.54 -6.59
N ASP A 73 -5.41 -22.23 -7.76
CA ASP A 73 -5.79 -20.87 -8.15
C ASP A 73 -6.93 -20.35 -7.27
N SER A 74 -7.90 -21.20 -6.95
CA SER A 74 -8.96 -20.83 -6.00
C SER A 74 -8.42 -20.49 -4.60
N ILE A 75 -7.43 -21.24 -4.10
CA ILE A 75 -6.79 -20.97 -2.80
C ILE A 75 -6.00 -19.66 -2.87
N TYR A 76 -5.24 -19.44 -3.95
CA TYR A 76 -4.50 -18.20 -4.18
C TYR A 76 -5.42 -16.98 -4.23
N ASN A 77 -6.51 -17.05 -5.00
CA ASN A 77 -7.47 -15.95 -5.13
C ASN A 77 -8.16 -15.64 -3.80
N ILE A 78 -8.51 -16.66 -3.00
CA ILE A 78 -9.01 -16.44 -1.63
C ILE A 78 -7.99 -15.67 -0.79
N ALA A 79 -6.71 -16.08 -0.81
CA ALA A 79 -5.66 -15.43 -0.04
C ALA A 79 -5.49 -13.95 -0.44
N ARG A 80 -5.36 -13.68 -1.74
CA ARG A 80 -5.24 -12.31 -2.31
C ARG A 80 -6.43 -11.44 -1.93
N MET A 81 -7.65 -11.95 -2.14
CA MET A 81 -8.89 -11.23 -1.86
C MET A 81 -9.02 -10.88 -0.38
N GLN A 82 -8.73 -11.82 0.53
CA GLN A 82 -8.74 -11.55 1.97
C GLN A 82 -7.80 -10.41 2.35
N TYR A 83 -6.57 -10.41 1.82
CA TYR A 83 -5.61 -9.35 2.09
C TYR A 83 -6.07 -7.99 1.58
N MET A 84 -6.60 -7.91 0.36
CA MET A 84 -7.13 -6.65 -0.17
C MET A 84 -8.32 -6.14 0.66
N ILE A 85 -9.24 -7.01 1.09
CA ILE A 85 -10.35 -6.64 1.99
C ILE A 85 -9.81 -6.14 3.32
N PHE A 86 -8.78 -6.79 3.87
CA PHE A 86 -8.16 -6.34 5.10
C PHE A 86 -7.63 -4.91 4.98
N ILE A 87 -6.82 -4.63 3.96
CA ILE A 87 -6.25 -3.31 3.71
C ILE A 87 -7.32 -2.24 3.47
N LYS A 88 -8.38 -2.56 2.72
CA LYS A 88 -9.40 -1.58 2.33
C LYS A 88 -10.56 -1.43 3.31
N VAL A 89 -10.83 -2.42 4.16
CA VAL A 89 -12.02 -2.44 5.02
C VAL A 89 -11.70 -2.67 6.49
N VAL A 90 -10.90 -3.69 6.80
CA VAL A 90 -10.65 -4.10 8.19
C VAL A 90 -9.67 -3.14 8.87
N LYS A 91 -8.46 -2.95 8.31
CA LYS A 91 -7.42 -2.04 8.83
C LYS A 91 -7.96 -0.61 8.99
N PRO A 92 -8.72 -0.04 8.03
CA PRO A 92 -9.32 1.28 8.21
C PRO A 92 -10.50 1.31 9.19
N GLY A 93 -10.89 0.20 9.80
CA GLY A 93 -11.94 0.13 10.83
C GLY A 93 -13.39 0.24 10.32
N LEU A 94 -13.64 -0.02 9.03
CA LEU A 94 -14.95 0.18 8.40
C LEU A 94 -15.92 -0.97 8.68
N LEU A 95 -15.41 -2.15 9.06
CA LEU A 95 -16.22 -3.36 9.21
C LEU A 95 -17.45 -3.21 10.13
N PRO A 96 -17.39 -2.56 11.31
CA PRO A 96 -18.57 -2.39 12.18
C PRO A 96 -19.72 -1.62 11.53
N GLU A 97 -19.43 -0.67 10.62
CA GLU A 97 -20.43 0.10 9.87
C GLU A 97 -21.04 -0.74 8.74
N LEU A 98 -20.19 -1.53 8.08
CA LEU A 98 -20.61 -2.32 6.93
C LEU A 98 -21.35 -3.59 7.37
N ALA A 99 -21.00 -4.19 8.50
CA ALA A 99 -21.56 -5.47 8.98
C ALA A 99 -23.11 -5.54 8.95
N PRO A 100 -23.87 -4.51 9.39
CA PRO A 100 -25.33 -4.51 9.28
C PRO A 100 -25.87 -4.47 7.84
N LEU A 101 -25.07 -4.02 6.88
CA LEU A 101 -25.41 -3.91 5.46
C LEU A 101 -25.04 -5.18 4.68
N LEU A 102 -24.24 -6.06 5.26
CA LEU A 102 -23.84 -7.31 4.66
C LEU A 102 -24.92 -8.37 4.83
N ASN A 103 -24.91 -9.36 3.94
CA ASN A 103 -25.76 -10.52 4.15
C ASN A 103 -25.23 -11.27 5.38
N PRO A 104 -26.11 -11.72 6.30
CA PRO A 104 -25.68 -12.48 7.45
C PRO A 104 -25.01 -13.77 6.97
N GLU A 105 -23.73 -13.92 7.29
CA GLU A 105 -23.06 -15.19 7.08
C GLU A 105 -23.56 -16.21 8.10
N THR A 106 -23.79 -17.43 7.64
CA THR A 106 -24.16 -18.53 8.52
C THR A 106 -22.96 -19.08 9.29
N ASN A 107 -21.72 -18.79 8.87
CA ASN A 107 -20.50 -19.25 9.53
C ASN A 107 -19.36 -18.20 9.47
N PRO A 108 -19.04 -17.50 10.57
CA PRO A 108 -17.93 -16.55 10.64
C PRO A 108 -16.56 -17.15 10.29
N ALA A 109 -16.34 -18.45 10.54
CA ALA A 109 -15.09 -19.13 10.21
C ALA A 109 -14.90 -19.33 8.69
N GLU A 110 -15.96 -19.19 7.90
CA GLU A 110 -15.93 -19.26 6.43
C GLU A 110 -15.95 -17.86 5.79
N SER A 111 -16.01 -16.80 6.60
CA SER A 111 -16.04 -15.41 6.14
C SER A 111 -14.78 -15.06 5.36
N VAL A 112 -14.93 -14.27 4.31
CA VAL A 112 -13.80 -13.57 3.68
C VAL A 112 -13.64 -12.14 4.24
N ILE A 113 -14.64 -11.63 4.95
CA ILE A 113 -14.76 -10.19 5.23
C ILE A 113 -14.08 -9.77 6.54
N ALA A 114 -14.08 -10.65 7.54
CA ALA A 114 -13.72 -10.30 8.92
C ALA A 114 -12.47 -11.04 9.40
N GLN A 115 -11.50 -11.25 8.52
CA GLN A 115 -10.29 -12.00 8.88
C GLN A 115 -9.25 -11.07 9.51
N ASP A 116 -8.76 -11.47 10.69
CA ASP A 116 -7.59 -10.86 11.31
C ASP A 116 -6.34 -11.16 10.47
N ILE A 117 -5.35 -10.27 10.52
CA ILE A 117 -4.13 -10.40 9.72
C ILE A 117 -3.42 -11.75 9.92
N SER A 118 -3.49 -12.33 11.12
CA SER A 118 -2.92 -13.65 11.43
C SER A 118 -3.59 -14.79 10.67
N VAL A 119 -4.90 -14.71 10.40
CA VAL A 119 -5.62 -15.70 9.58
C VAL A 119 -5.27 -15.55 8.11
N ILE A 120 -5.04 -14.31 7.67
CA ILE A 120 -4.63 -14.01 6.29
C ILE A 120 -3.22 -14.54 6.01
N VAL A 121 -2.30 -14.39 6.97
CA VAL A 121 -0.97 -15.04 6.94
C VAL A 121 -1.13 -16.55 6.74
N GLN A 122 -1.93 -17.22 7.59
CA GLN A 122 -2.16 -18.67 7.49
C GLN A 122 -2.77 -19.09 6.15
N THR A 123 -3.63 -18.26 5.57
CA THR A 123 -4.25 -18.56 4.27
C THR A 123 -3.23 -18.46 3.14
N HIS A 124 -2.29 -17.51 3.20
CA HIS A 124 -1.16 -17.46 2.26
C HIS A 124 -0.18 -18.63 2.45
N GLU A 125 0.10 -19.03 3.70
CA GLU A 125 0.90 -20.22 3.97
C GLU A 125 0.25 -21.49 3.39
N GLN A 126 -1.08 -21.62 3.48
CA GLN A 126 -1.82 -22.71 2.83
C GLN A 126 -1.68 -22.67 1.30
N ALA A 127 -1.78 -21.48 0.69
CA ALA A 127 -1.58 -21.31 -0.74
C ALA A 127 -0.16 -21.72 -1.16
N LEU A 128 0.85 -21.32 -0.39
CA LEU A 128 2.25 -21.71 -0.63
C LEU A 128 2.44 -23.22 -0.51
N ASN A 129 1.86 -23.86 0.50
CA ASN A 129 1.96 -25.29 0.71
C ASN A 129 1.18 -26.12 -0.34
N ALA A 130 0.20 -25.51 -1.02
CA ALA A 130 -0.55 -26.16 -2.10
C ALA A 130 0.26 -26.25 -3.42
N SER A 131 1.36 -25.51 -3.56
CA SER A 131 2.24 -25.57 -4.72
C SER A 131 3.68 -25.94 -4.32
N ALA A 132 4.24 -26.97 -4.96
CA ALA A 132 5.65 -27.31 -4.78
C ALA A 132 6.58 -26.18 -5.26
N GLU A 133 6.14 -25.46 -6.30
CA GLU A 133 6.82 -24.29 -6.87
C GLU A 133 5.83 -23.12 -6.87
N PRO A 134 5.76 -22.33 -5.79
CA PRO A 134 4.85 -21.19 -5.73
C PRO A 134 5.30 -20.12 -6.73
N GLY A 135 4.33 -19.52 -7.42
CA GLY A 135 4.56 -18.42 -8.34
C GLY A 135 5.14 -17.18 -7.63
N ILE A 136 5.82 -16.33 -8.41
CA ILE A 136 6.44 -15.10 -7.90
C ILE A 136 5.39 -14.19 -7.26
N ASP A 137 4.19 -14.08 -7.84
CA ASP A 137 3.13 -13.20 -7.35
C ASP A 137 2.59 -13.64 -5.98
N LEU A 138 2.44 -14.95 -5.76
CA LEU A 138 2.04 -15.48 -4.46
C LEU A 138 3.11 -15.21 -3.39
N LEU A 139 4.38 -15.40 -3.73
CA LEU A 139 5.48 -15.09 -2.80
C LEU A 139 5.54 -13.59 -2.48
N TYR A 140 5.37 -12.73 -3.49
CA TYR A 140 5.36 -11.27 -3.30
C TYR A 140 4.18 -10.84 -2.40
N ASN A 141 2.97 -11.31 -2.68
CA ASN A 141 1.79 -11.02 -1.85
C ASN A 141 1.97 -11.54 -0.41
N TYR A 142 2.54 -12.73 -0.23
CA TYR A 142 2.84 -13.25 1.10
C TYR A 142 3.83 -12.36 1.86
N ALA A 143 4.88 -11.87 1.20
CA ALA A 143 5.82 -10.94 1.81
C ALA A 143 5.13 -9.64 2.25
N GLN A 144 4.23 -9.08 1.43
CA GLN A 144 3.42 -7.90 1.78
C GLN A 144 2.52 -8.14 3.00
N VAL A 145 1.87 -9.31 3.07
CA VAL A 145 1.04 -9.72 4.21
C VAL A 145 1.86 -9.84 5.49
N LEU A 146 3.10 -10.35 5.40
CA LEU A 146 4.01 -10.43 6.55
C LEU A 146 4.46 -9.03 7.01
N VAL A 147 4.76 -8.10 6.09
CA VAL A 147 5.03 -6.69 6.47
C VAL A 147 3.84 -6.10 7.21
N GLU A 148 2.64 -6.28 6.66
CA GLU A 148 1.41 -5.80 7.27
C GLU A 148 1.16 -6.42 8.66
N ALA A 149 1.42 -7.72 8.82
CA ALA A 149 1.35 -8.39 10.13
C ALA A 149 2.36 -7.80 11.13
N GLY A 150 3.56 -7.45 10.66
CA GLY A 150 4.57 -6.75 11.45
C GLY A 150 4.08 -5.40 11.95
N GLU A 151 3.54 -4.56 11.06
CA GLU A 151 2.99 -3.25 11.43
C GLU A 151 1.83 -3.36 12.43
N GLU A 152 0.89 -4.28 12.20
CA GLU A 152 -0.34 -4.38 13.02
C GLU A 152 -0.11 -5.05 14.38
N THR A 153 0.94 -5.88 14.51
CA THR A 153 1.24 -6.58 15.76
C THR A 153 2.46 -6.05 16.51
N ASP A 154 3.20 -5.11 15.89
CA ASP A 154 4.46 -4.57 16.39
C ASP A 154 5.49 -5.67 16.72
N GLN A 155 5.56 -6.69 15.86
CA GLN A 155 6.44 -7.84 16.05
C GLN A 155 7.48 -7.92 14.93
N ALA A 156 8.73 -7.58 15.29
CA ALA A 156 9.86 -7.56 14.36
C ALA A 156 10.10 -8.89 13.61
N GLN A 157 9.71 -10.03 14.21
CA GLN A 157 9.86 -11.35 13.59
C GLN A 157 9.12 -11.49 12.25
N TRP A 158 8.02 -10.75 12.06
CA TRP A 158 7.29 -10.76 10.79
C TRP A 158 8.07 -10.06 9.70
N PHE A 159 8.73 -8.93 10.00
CA PHE A 159 9.60 -8.25 9.04
C PHE A 159 10.82 -9.09 8.67
N VAL A 160 11.39 -9.86 9.61
CA VAL A 160 12.48 -10.80 9.32
C VAL A 160 12.02 -11.85 8.31
N GLN A 161 10.86 -12.48 8.53
CA GLN A 161 10.30 -13.44 7.58
C GLN A 161 9.95 -12.80 6.23
N ALA A 162 9.37 -11.61 6.23
CA ALA A 162 9.06 -10.87 5.00
C ALA A 162 10.32 -10.59 4.18
N ALA A 163 11.42 -10.20 4.84
CA ALA A 163 12.71 -9.97 4.19
C ALA A 163 13.25 -11.23 3.50
N GLU A 164 13.15 -12.39 4.13
CA GLU A 164 13.54 -13.68 3.52
C GLU A 164 12.70 -14.01 2.28
N VAL A 165 11.39 -13.75 2.34
CA VAL A 165 10.48 -13.99 1.20
C VAL A 165 10.77 -13.00 0.07
N PHE A 166 10.98 -11.71 0.36
CA PHE A 166 11.35 -10.72 -0.66
C PHE A 166 12.69 -11.03 -1.33
N ASP A 167 13.69 -11.49 -0.59
CA ASP A 167 14.98 -11.89 -1.18
C ASP A 167 14.80 -13.06 -2.16
N ARG A 168 13.93 -14.02 -1.82
CA ARG A 168 13.54 -15.11 -2.73
C ARG A 168 12.80 -14.60 -3.96
N VAL A 169 11.83 -13.69 -3.80
CA VAL A 169 11.08 -13.08 -4.92
C VAL A 169 12.03 -12.38 -5.87
N LEU A 170 12.90 -11.51 -5.35
CA LEU A 170 13.85 -10.75 -6.14
C LEU A 170 14.84 -11.66 -6.87
N SER A 171 15.34 -12.70 -6.21
CA SER A 171 16.23 -13.70 -6.81
C SER A 171 15.58 -14.40 -8.01
N LEU A 172 14.30 -14.81 -7.87
CA LEU A 172 13.53 -15.43 -8.96
C LEU A 172 13.27 -14.45 -10.10
N GLN A 173 12.91 -13.20 -9.78
CA GLN A 173 12.67 -12.16 -10.78
C GLN A 173 13.93 -11.85 -11.58
N ILE A 174 15.08 -11.68 -10.92
CA ILE A 174 16.37 -11.43 -11.58
C ILE A 174 16.78 -12.63 -12.43
N ALA A 175 16.61 -13.86 -11.94
CA ALA A 175 16.91 -15.08 -12.71
C ALA A 175 16.08 -15.15 -14.00
N LYS A 176 14.76 -14.92 -13.92
CA LYS A 176 13.88 -14.85 -15.10
C LYS A 176 14.25 -13.68 -16.01
N PHE A 177 14.55 -12.52 -15.43
CA PHE A 177 14.93 -11.32 -16.18
C PHE A 177 16.28 -11.45 -16.89
N THR A 178 17.19 -12.30 -16.43
CA THR A 178 18.52 -12.50 -17.04
C THR A 178 18.61 -13.76 -17.90
N ALA A 179 17.61 -14.64 -17.84
CA ALA A 179 17.55 -15.87 -18.63
C ALA A 179 17.65 -15.58 -20.15
N PRO A 180 18.33 -16.44 -20.92
CA PRO A 180 18.32 -16.38 -22.39
C PRO A 180 16.89 -16.46 -22.91
N LEU A 181 16.57 -15.66 -23.94
CA LEU A 181 15.29 -15.82 -24.63
C LEU A 181 15.24 -17.21 -25.29
N PRO A 182 14.08 -17.90 -25.27
CA PRO A 182 13.92 -19.12 -26.03
C PRO A 182 14.23 -18.84 -27.50
N THR A 183 15.20 -19.55 -28.08
CA THR A 183 15.42 -19.50 -29.53
C THR A 183 14.22 -20.17 -30.19
N TYR A 184 13.28 -19.39 -30.70
CA TYR A 184 12.29 -19.90 -31.63
C TYR A 184 13.04 -20.33 -32.89
N ASP A 185 13.09 -21.64 -33.13
CA ASP A 185 13.58 -22.20 -34.39
C ASP A 185 12.49 -21.96 -35.44
N ASP A 186 12.72 -20.97 -36.29
CA ASP A 186 11.83 -20.50 -37.36
C ASP A 186 11.63 -21.54 -38.49
N SER A 187 12.06 -22.79 -38.31
CA SER A 187 12.09 -23.82 -39.35
C SER A 187 10.85 -24.71 -39.45
N VAL A 188 9.76 -24.44 -38.71
CA VAL A 188 8.50 -25.20 -38.82
C VAL A 188 7.27 -24.30 -38.98
N ALA A 189 7.35 -23.27 -39.82
CA ALA A 189 6.18 -22.53 -40.28
C ALA A 189 5.69 -23.08 -41.64
N THR A 190 5.05 -24.24 -41.62
CA THR A 190 4.01 -24.61 -42.62
C THR A 190 3.03 -25.59 -41.99
N GLN A 191 2.07 -25.07 -41.23
CA GLN A 191 0.75 -25.68 -41.18
C GLN A 191 -0.28 -24.62 -40.75
N ASP A 192 -1.17 -24.31 -41.69
CA ASP A 192 -2.40 -23.56 -41.48
C ASP A 192 -3.20 -24.18 -40.34
N VAL A 193 -3.32 -23.46 -39.22
CA VAL A 193 -4.40 -23.67 -38.27
C VAL A 193 -4.89 -22.29 -37.84
N ASP A 194 -6.06 -21.92 -38.36
CA ASP A 194 -6.96 -20.94 -37.74
C ASP A 194 -7.28 -21.45 -36.33
N SER A 195 -6.58 -20.92 -35.33
CA SER A 195 -7.00 -20.98 -33.93
C SER A 195 -6.88 -19.57 -33.37
N ASP A 196 -8.01 -18.86 -33.39
CA ASP A 196 -8.28 -17.68 -32.55
C ASP A 196 -8.41 -18.12 -31.08
N ASP A 197 -7.34 -18.72 -30.54
CA ASP A 197 -7.17 -18.91 -29.09
C ASP A 197 -6.17 -17.83 -28.64
N ASP A 198 -6.71 -16.67 -28.27
CA ASP A 198 -6.03 -15.68 -27.43
C ASP A 198 -5.82 -16.29 -26.04
N ASP A 199 -4.90 -17.25 -25.92
CA ASP A 199 -4.33 -17.68 -24.63
C ASP A 199 -3.35 -16.57 -24.15
N GLU A 200 -3.91 -15.45 -23.66
CA GLU A 200 -3.17 -14.37 -23.00
C GLU A 200 -2.65 -14.77 -21.59
N ASP A 201 -2.91 -16.00 -21.11
CA ASP A 201 -2.56 -16.48 -19.77
C ASP A 201 -1.31 -17.38 -19.72
N SER A 202 -0.31 -17.12 -20.58
CA SER A 202 1.00 -17.73 -20.34
C SER A 202 1.66 -17.05 -19.12
N ASN A 203 1.81 -17.82 -18.04
CA ASN A 203 2.53 -17.53 -16.80
C ASN A 203 4.06 -17.31 -17.02
N ASP A 204 4.45 -16.90 -18.22
CA ASP A 204 5.80 -16.77 -18.77
C ASP A 204 6.14 -15.33 -19.16
N SER A 205 5.41 -14.35 -18.60
CA SER A 205 5.77 -12.95 -18.75
C SER A 205 7.06 -12.66 -17.96
N ARG A 206 8.16 -12.45 -18.70
CA ARG A 206 9.45 -12.08 -18.12
C ARG A 206 9.29 -10.78 -17.31
N PRO A 207 9.76 -10.70 -16.05
CA PRO A 207 9.66 -9.48 -15.25
C PRO A 207 10.27 -8.29 -15.98
N THR A 208 9.62 -7.14 -15.94
CA THR A 208 10.17 -5.90 -16.49
C THR A 208 11.08 -5.22 -15.45
N PRO A 209 11.95 -4.27 -15.85
CA PRO A 209 12.72 -3.47 -14.90
C PRO A 209 11.84 -2.75 -13.88
N ALA A 210 10.65 -2.30 -14.28
CA ALA A 210 9.66 -1.71 -13.38
C ALA A 210 9.23 -2.67 -12.27
N VAL A 211 8.87 -3.91 -12.62
CA VAL A 211 8.47 -4.94 -11.63
C VAL A 211 9.60 -5.25 -10.66
N ILE A 212 10.84 -5.33 -11.14
CA ILE A 212 12.01 -5.55 -10.29
C ILE A 212 12.21 -4.36 -9.33
N LEU A 213 12.08 -3.13 -9.84
CA LEU A 213 12.20 -1.91 -9.06
C LEU A 213 11.15 -1.85 -7.94
N ASP A 214 9.89 -2.16 -8.27
CA ASP A 214 8.78 -2.17 -7.30
C ASP A 214 9.04 -3.19 -6.18
N THR A 215 9.56 -4.38 -6.53
CA THR A 215 9.98 -5.39 -5.54
C THR A 215 11.14 -4.87 -4.67
N GLN A 216 12.15 -4.24 -5.26
CA GLN A 216 13.28 -3.69 -4.51
C GLN A 216 12.85 -2.58 -3.55
N GLN A 217 11.93 -1.69 -3.96
CA GLN A 217 11.36 -0.65 -3.10
C GLN A 217 10.56 -1.25 -1.94
N SER A 218 9.72 -2.26 -2.23
CA SER A 218 8.95 -2.97 -1.21
C SER A 218 9.86 -3.67 -0.19
N PHE A 219 10.93 -4.30 -0.68
CA PHE A 219 11.91 -4.96 0.16
C PHE A 219 12.68 -3.93 1.01
N LEU A 220 13.12 -2.82 0.42
CA LEU A 220 13.79 -1.75 1.15
C LEU A 220 12.89 -1.14 2.24
N GLN A 221 11.59 -0.98 1.96
CA GLN A 221 10.60 -0.54 2.94
C GLN A 221 10.45 -1.55 4.09
N CYS A 222 10.37 -2.86 3.80
CA CYS A 222 10.36 -3.90 4.83
C CYS A 222 11.59 -3.81 5.75
N LEU A 223 12.79 -3.65 5.18
CA LEU A 223 14.02 -3.51 5.96
C LEU A 223 14.04 -2.21 6.78
N THR A 224 13.44 -1.15 6.25
CA THR A 224 13.26 0.14 6.95
C THR A 224 12.42 -0.05 8.22
N TYR A 225 11.27 -0.73 8.12
CA TYR A 225 10.43 -1.02 9.29
C TYR A 225 11.11 -1.94 10.31
N LEU A 226 11.87 -2.93 9.86
CA LEU A 226 12.67 -3.76 10.77
C LEU A 226 13.69 -2.92 11.57
N ILE A 227 14.34 -1.94 10.91
CA ILE A 227 15.27 -1.03 11.58
C ILE A 227 14.53 -0.12 12.57
N GLU A 228 13.40 0.47 12.16
CA GLU A 228 12.60 1.38 13.00
C GLU A 228 12.05 0.66 14.24
N SER A 229 11.48 -0.54 14.05
CA SER A 229 10.97 -1.37 15.16
C SER A 229 12.04 -1.80 16.18
N SER A 230 13.32 -1.75 15.80
CA SER A 230 14.44 -2.13 16.66
C SER A 230 14.98 -0.98 17.53
N ARG A 231 14.41 0.22 17.41
CA ARG A 231 14.84 1.40 18.18
C ARG A 231 14.45 1.36 19.65
N ASP A 232 13.50 0.50 20.02
CA ASP A 232 13.15 0.28 21.42
C ASP A 232 14.32 -0.39 22.16
N GLU A 233 14.68 0.15 23.32
CA GLU A 233 15.67 -0.41 24.26
C GLU A 233 15.29 -1.82 24.74
N THR A 234 14.02 -2.21 24.62
CA THR A 234 13.53 -3.56 24.98
C THR A 234 13.69 -4.60 23.87
N THR A 235 14.19 -4.21 22.70
CA THR A 235 14.36 -5.09 21.53
C THR A 235 15.26 -6.29 21.86
N PRO A 236 14.83 -7.55 21.58
CA PRO A 236 15.66 -8.73 21.83
C PRO A 236 16.97 -8.72 21.03
N GLU A 237 18.06 -9.21 21.64
CA GLU A 237 19.39 -9.29 20.99
C GLU A 237 19.35 -10.09 19.67
N THR A 238 18.50 -11.11 19.59
CA THR A 238 18.29 -11.87 18.35
C THR A 238 17.78 -11.00 17.20
N VAL A 239 16.91 -10.02 17.48
CA VAL A 239 16.40 -9.07 16.49
C VAL A 239 17.50 -8.10 16.06
N LEU A 240 18.35 -7.64 16.97
CA LEU A 240 19.47 -6.74 16.65
C LEU A 240 20.47 -7.37 15.65
N ILE A 241 20.70 -8.68 15.73
CA ILE A 241 21.52 -9.41 14.75
C ILE A 241 20.89 -9.36 13.34
N HIS A 242 19.57 -9.54 13.27
CA HIS A 242 18.84 -9.41 12.01
C HIS A 242 18.86 -7.97 11.47
N VAL A 243 18.83 -6.96 12.34
CA VAL A 243 18.91 -5.54 11.96
C VAL A 243 20.25 -5.21 11.31
N GLU A 244 21.38 -5.69 11.85
CA GLU A 244 22.68 -5.47 11.21
C GLU A 244 22.79 -6.16 9.84
N THR A 245 22.20 -7.36 9.72
CA THR A 245 22.10 -8.06 8.43
C THR A 245 21.22 -7.28 7.45
N ALA A 246 20.09 -6.75 7.93
CA ALA A 246 19.16 -5.93 7.17
C ALA A 246 19.80 -4.64 6.66
N LYS A 247 20.63 -3.96 7.47
CA LYS A 247 21.38 -2.77 7.05
C LYS A 247 22.29 -3.09 5.87
N SER A 248 23.10 -4.16 5.98
CA SER A 248 23.99 -4.57 4.90
C SER A 248 23.22 -4.94 3.62
N LYS A 249 22.06 -5.59 3.74
CA LYS A 249 21.21 -5.92 2.59
C LYS A 249 20.56 -4.69 1.97
N ALA A 250 20.14 -3.73 2.78
CA ALA A 250 19.56 -2.48 2.31
C ALA A 250 20.58 -1.61 1.54
N ASP A 251 21.84 -1.58 1.98
CA ASP A 251 22.93 -0.94 1.23
C ASP A 251 23.16 -1.61 -0.14
N GLU A 252 23.09 -2.94 -0.20
CA GLU A 252 23.16 -3.70 -1.46
C GLU A 252 21.99 -3.33 -2.38
N LEU A 253 20.76 -3.35 -1.86
CA LEU A 253 19.55 -3.02 -2.62
C LEU A 253 19.59 -1.57 -3.14
N GLN A 254 20.05 -0.62 -2.32
CA GLN A 254 20.22 0.76 -2.75
C GLN A 254 21.16 0.86 -3.97
N ALA A 255 22.30 0.16 -3.93
CA ALA A 255 23.23 0.14 -5.06
C ALA A 255 22.59 -0.49 -6.31
N GLN A 256 21.87 -1.60 -6.16
CA GLN A 256 21.16 -2.26 -7.26
C GLN A 256 20.06 -1.39 -7.88
N ILE A 257 19.29 -0.67 -7.06
CA ILE A 257 18.25 0.27 -7.51
C ILE A 257 18.90 1.37 -8.36
N LEU A 258 19.98 1.99 -7.87
CA LEU A 258 20.67 3.05 -8.60
C LEU A 258 21.29 2.54 -9.91
N GLU A 259 21.82 1.32 -9.94
CA GLU A 259 22.30 0.68 -11.17
C GLU A 259 21.16 0.44 -12.17
N LEU A 260 20.02 -0.07 -11.70
CA LEU A 260 18.84 -0.32 -12.54
C LEU A 260 18.32 0.99 -13.14
N ILE A 261 18.21 2.05 -12.32
CA ILE A 261 17.86 3.41 -12.77
C ILE A 261 18.85 3.88 -13.82
N ALA A 262 20.15 3.80 -13.57
CA ALA A 262 21.17 4.26 -14.51
C ALA A 262 21.10 3.52 -15.86
N LYS A 263 20.70 2.24 -15.86
CA LYS A 263 20.61 1.40 -17.05
C LYS A 263 19.33 1.58 -17.86
N PHE A 264 18.20 1.82 -17.19
CA PHE A 264 16.86 1.79 -17.82
C PHE A 264 16.13 3.14 -17.80
N SER A 265 16.76 4.21 -17.30
CA SER A 265 16.22 5.57 -17.42
C SER A 265 16.57 6.18 -18.77
N THR A 266 15.59 6.84 -19.41
CA THR A 266 15.86 7.59 -20.64
C THR A 266 16.63 8.88 -20.33
N ALA A 267 17.71 9.15 -21.08
CA ALA A 267 18.46 10.39 -20.91
C ALA A 267 17.59 11.61 -21.25
N PRO A 268 17.54 12.66 -20.41
CA PRO A 268 16.78 13.87 -20.72
C PRO A 268 17.34 14.53 -21.98
N GLY A 269 16.54 14.56 -23.06
CA GLY A 269 16.91 15.15 -24.34
C GLY A 269 17.34 14.18 -25.44
N ALA A 270 17.22 12.85 -25.23
CA ALA A 270 17.33 11.91 -26.34
C ALA A 270 16.28 12.25 -27.41
N PRO A 271 16.66 12.42 -28.70
CA PRO A 271 15.69 12.70 -29.74
C PRO A 271 14.65 11.59 -29.73
N ILE A 272 13.37 11.97 -29.80
CA ILE A 272 12.26 11.04 -30.04
C ILE A 272 12.61 10.36 -31.37
N ALA A 273 13.24 9.19 -31.30
CA ALA A 273 13.46 8.36 -32.45
C ALA A 273 12.08 8.13 -33.05
N THR A 274 11.97 8.34 -34.36
CA THR A 274 10.79 8.09 -35.16
C THR A 274 10.11 6.79 -34.70
N ALA A 275 8.90 6.92 -34.15
CA ALA A 275 8.02 5.86 -33.66
C ALA A 275 8.77 4.66 -33.02
N PRO A 276 8.89 4.59 -31.68
CA PRO A 276 9.44 3.40 -31.05
C PRO A 276 8.63 2.19 -31.53
N THR A 277 9.33 1.16 -32.00
CA THR A 277 8.72 -0.16 -32.13
C THR A 277 8.13 -0.50 -30.76
N THR A 278 6.91 -1.02 -30.72
CA THR A 278 6.11 -1.27 -29.51
C THR A 278 6.84 -2.07 -28.42
N SER A 279 7.96 -2.73 -28.77
CA SER A 279 8.84 -3.50 -27.88
C SER A 279 9.84 -2.69 -27.05
N GLU A 280 10.23 -1.45 -27.41
CA GLU A 280 11.28 -0.70 -26.68
C GLU A 280 10.72 0.15 -25.52
N THR A 281 9.46 0.57 -25.61
CA THR A 281 8.79 1.38 -24.57
C THR A 281 8.48 0.59 -23.29
N SER A 282 8.41 -0.73 -23.33
CA SER A 282 8.07 -1.58 -22.17
C SER A 282 9.27 -1.89 -21.26
N GLN A 283 10.49 -1.48 -21.63
CA GLN A 283 11.70 -1.78 -20.84
C GLN A 283 12.29 -0.56 -20.11
N ASN A 284 11.81 0.65 -20.39
CA ASN A 284 12.34 1.85 -19.74
C ASN A 284 11.54 2.20 -18.48
N LEU A 285 12.24 2.72 -17.48
CA LEU A 285 11.63 3.28 -16.28
C LEU A 285 11.05 4.66 -16.60
N THR A 286 9.84 4.91 -16.10
CA THR A 286 9.20 6.22 -16.17
C THR A 286 9.85 7.20 -15.19
N PRO A 287 9.75 8.52 -15.43
CA PRO A 287 10.23 9.51 -14.46
C PRO A 287 9.65 9.31 -13.06
N ASP A 288 8.34 9.07 -12.95
CA ASP A 288 7.67 8.85 -11.66
C ASP A 288 8.26 7.65 -10.90
N GLN A 289 8.54 6.54 -11.59
CA GLN A 289 9.19 5.36 -10.98
C GLN A 289 10.60 5.66 -10.47
N VAL A 290 11.38 6.45 -11.23
CA VAL A 290 12.72 6.87 -10.80
C VAL A 290 12.64 7.78 -9.58
N GLU A 291 11.70 8.74 -9.59
CA GLU A 291 11.46 9.68 -8.51
C GLU A 291 11.03 8.96 -7.21
N ASP A 292 10.11 8.01 -7.30
CA ASP A 292 9.66 7.22 -6.16
C ASP A 292 10.78 6.33 -5.59
N ALA A 293 11.63 5.78 -6.45
CA ALA A 293 12.76 4.95 -6.02
C ALA A 293 13.82 5.75 -5.25
N VAL A 294 14.17 6.95 -5.71
CA VAL A 294 15.13 7.80 -4.98
C VAL A 294 14.55 8.34 -3.67
N VAL A 295 13.24 8.61 -3.61
CA VAL A 295 12.55 8.97 -2.36
C VAL A 295 12.53 7.80 -1.38
N CYS A 296 12.30 6.57 -1.87
CA CYS A 296 12.37 5.35 -1.06
C CYS A 296 13.76 5.17 -0.42
N ILE A 297 14.83 5.39 -1.19
CA ILE A 297 16.22 5.38 -0.67
C ILE A 297 16.42 6.44 0.41
N ALA A 298 15.91 7.66 0.22
CA ALA A 298 16.01 8.72 1.22
C ALA A 298 15.24 8.38 2.51
N LYS A 299 14.09 7.72 2.40
CA LYS A 299 13.33 7.21 3.56
C LYS A 299 14.15 6.18 4.33
N TYR A 300 14.73 5.19 3.66
CA TYR A 300 15.63 4.23 4.29
C TYR A 300 16.79 4.90 5.05
N LYS A 301 17.47 5.87 4.41
CA LYS A 301 18.56 6.62 5.06
C LYS A 301 18.07 7.41 6.28
N SER A 302 16.82 7.85 6.29
CA SER A 302 16.21 8.52 7.44
C SER A 302 16.07 7.58 8.64
N ALA A 303 15.72 6.32 8.41
CA ALA A 303 15.65 5.31 9.47
C ALA A 303 17.02 4.97 10.10
N LEU A 304 18.12 5.24 9.40
CA LEU A 304 19.47 5.11 9.95
C LEU A 304 19.93 6.33 10.77
N CYS A 305 19.23 7.46 10.67
CA CYS A 305 19.62 8.67 11.37
C CYS A 305 19.44 8.49 12.89
N THR A 306 20.29 9.17 13.64
CA THR A 306 20.28 9.21 15.12
C THR A 306 20.06 10.62 15.66
N SER A 307 19.96 11.61 14.76
CA SER A 307 19.75 13.02 15.11
C SER A 307 18.98 13.76 14.01
N LEU A 308 18.41 14.90 14.38
CA LEU A 308 17.72 15.78 13.43
C LEU A 308 18.70 16.34 12.37
N GLU A 309 19.95 16.59 12.74
CA GLU A 309 20.97 17.13 11.84
C GLU A 309 21.31 16.14 10.71
N GLU A 310 21.48 14.85 11.03
CA GLU A 310 21.66 13.78 10.05
C GLU A 310 20.45 13.66 9.13
N LEU A 311 19.25 13.68 9.72
CA LEU A 311 18.00 13.62 8.96
C LEU A 311 17.87 14.80 7.99
N VAL A 312 18.19 16.01 8.44
CA VAL A 312 18.21 17.21 7.57
C VAL A 312 19.24 17.04 6.45
N ALA A 313 20.41 16.45 6.71
CA ALA A 313 21.42 16.22 5.70
C ALA A 313 20.95 15.26 4.60
N VAL A 314 20.26 14.16 4.97
CA VAL A 314 19.67 13.21 4.01
C VAL A 314 18.72 13.92 3.05
N TRP A 315 17.80 14.70 3.57
CA TRP A 315 16.75 15.34 2.76
C TRP A 315 17.16 16.66 2.09
N SER A 316 18.37 17.15 2.39
CA SER A 316 18.98 18.31 1.72
C SER A 316 19.76 17.92 0.46
N ASP A 317 19.78 16.63 0.09
CA ASP A 317 20.41 16.16 -1.13
C ASP A 317 19.75 16.83 -2.37
N PRO A 318 20.53 17.59 -3.17
CA PRO A 318 20.00 18.30 -4.35
C PRO A 318 19.59 17.37 -5.49
N SER A 319 19.92 16.08 -5.43
CA SER A 319 19.48 15.08 -6.42
C SER A 319 18.05 14.61 -6.20
N LEU A 320 17.44 14.91 -5.05
CA LEU A 320 16.06 14.50 -4.75
C LEU A 320 15.04 15.32 -5.54
N PRO A 321 13.97 14.69 -6.04
CA PRO A 321 13.00 15.32 -6.93
C PRO A 321 12.10 16.31 -6.18
N GLU A 322 11.67 17.40 -6.81
CA GLU A 322 10.76 18.38 -6.19
C GLU A 322 9.28 17.98 -6.35
N THR A 323 8.93 16.78 -5.89
CA THR A 323 7.59 16.19 -6.06
C THR A 323 6.77 16.25 -4.77
N ALA A 324 5.45 16.23 -4.91
CA ALA A 324 4.56 16.17 -3.75
C ALA A 324 4.79 14.91 -2.90
N HIS A 325 5.11 13.77 -3.53
CA HIS A 325 5.47 12.54 -2.84
C HIS A 325 6.70 12.74 -1.95
N ARG A 326 7.81 13.26 -2.50
CA ARG A 326 9.00 13.59 -1.68
C ARG A 326 8.65 14.49 -0.50
N TYR A 327 7.92 15.59 -0.74
CA TYR A 327 7.63 16.55 0.33
C TYR A 327 6.77 15.96 1.45
N LEU A 328 5.85 15.06 1.13
CA LEU A 328 5.07 14.33 2.13
C LEU A 328 5.98 13.37 2.90
N THR A 329 6.73 12.51 2.21
CA THR A 329 7.63 11.54 2.85
C THR A 329 8.68 12.21 3.74
N GLN A 330 9.24 13.34 3.31
CA GLN A 330 10.18 14.13 4.10
C GLN A 330 9.50 14.78 5.31
N ALA A 331 8.26 15.25 5.17
CA ALA A 331 7.52 15.80 6.30
C ALA A 331 7.23 14.72 7.34
N ASP A 332 6.83 13.52 6.91
CA ASP A 332 6.62 12.36 7.80
C ASP A 332 7.90 12.03 8.57
N ALA A 333 9.06 11.96 7.89
CA ALA A 333 10.33 11.72 8.58
C ALA A 333 10.68 12.78 9.65
N TYR A 334 10.29 14.04 9.44
CA TYR A 334 10.43 15.09 10.47
C TYR A 334 9.41 14.97 11.60
N LEU A 335 8.23 14.41 11.35
CA LEU A 335 7.26 14.11 12.40
C LEU A 335 7.76 12.96 13.29
N ASP A 336 8.42 11.98 12.69
CA ASP A 336 9.00 10.81 13.38
C ASP A 336 10.29 11.14 14.15
N THR A 337 10.74 12.41 14.14
CA THR A 337 11.94 12.85 14.89
C THR A 337 11.83 12.58 16.39
N GLN A 338 10.63 12.43 16.93
CA GLN A 338 10.44 12.04 18.33
C GLN A 338 11.14 10.71 18.67
N GLU A 339 11.14 9.75 17.74
CA GLU A 339 11.79 8.45 17.93
C GLU A 339 13.32 8.53 17.93
N LEU A 340 13.87 9.62 17.38
CA LEU A 340 15.31 9.87 17.35
C LEU A 340 15.83 10.47 18.65
N ILE A 341 14.95 10.95 19.53
CA ILE A 341 15.34 11.65 20.75
C ILE A 341 15.54 10.61 21.86
N PRO A 342 16.76 10.44 22.40
CA PRO A 342 16.99 9.50 23.50
C PRO A 342 16.11 9.82 24.70
N SER A 343 15.56 8.79 25.35
CA SER A 343 14.76 8.92 26.58
C SER A 343 15.47 9.66 27.73
N SER A 344 16.80 9.71 27.67
CA SER A 344 17.65 10.44 28.62
C SER A 344 17.75 11.96 28.33
N THR A 345 17.24 12.42 27.20
CA THR A 345 17.28 13.84 26.81
C THR A 345 16.39 14.66 27.72
N PRO A 346 16.88 15.79 28.28
CA PRO A 346 16.04 16.69 29.06
C PRO A 346 14.80 17.13 28.26
N GLN A 347 13.63 17.13 28.90
CA GLN A 347 12.36 17.41 28.22
C GLN A 347 12.34 18.75 27.47
N GLU A 348 12.99 19.77 28.01
CA GLU A 348 13.11 21.08 27.37
C GLU A 348 13.91 20.99 26.04
N ASP A 349 15.03 20.27 26.05
CA ASP A 349 15.87 20.06 24.86
C ASP A 349 15.17 19.19 23.82
N ALA A 350 14.46 18.15 24.27
CA ALA A 350 13.61 17.32 23.41
C ALA A 350 12.54 18.17 22.70
N HIS A 351 11.78 18.97 23.45
CA HIS A 351 10.77 19.85 22.86
C HIS A 351 11.35 20.93 21.94
N ASN A 352 12.55 21.43 22.23
CA ASN A 352 13.24 22.38 21.35
C ASN A 352 13.65 21.72 20.02
N THR A 353 14.08 20.46 20.06
CA THR A 353 14.40 19.67 18.86
C THR A 353 13.15 19.38 18.04
N LEU A 354 12.07 18.90 18.67
CA LEU A 354 10.78 18.69 18.01
C LEU A 354 10.22 19.96 17.39
N TRP A 355 10.32 21.09 18.10
CA TRP A 355 9.89 22.38 17.56
C TRP A 355 10.62 22.73 16.26
N LYS A 356 11.93 22.47 16.17
CA LYS A 356 12.71 22.68 14.95
C LYS A 356 12.25 21.75 13.84
N ALA A 357 12.15 20.44 14.12
CA ALA A 357 11.73 19.43 13.15
C ALA A 357 10.34 19.75 12.56
N TYR A 358 9.35 20.01 13.41
CA TYR A 358 8.01 20.34 12.96
C TYR A 358 7.94 21.69 12.22
N SER A 359 8.79 22.66 12.58
CA SER A 359 8.89 23.92 11.84
C SER A 359 9.50 23.71 10.45
N LEU A 360 10.46 22.80 10.30
CA LEU A 360 11.00 22.39 9.00
C LEU A 360 9.92 21.74 8.15
N ALA A 361 9.18 20.77 8.70
CA ALA A 361 8.05 20.12 8.03
C ALA A 361 6.98 21.13 7.56
N ALA A 362 6.60 22.09 8.43
CA ALA A 362 5.66 23.15 8.09
C ALA A 362 6.15 24.00 6.91
N SER A 363 7.44 24.39 6.94
CA SER A 363 8.05 25.20 5.88
C SER A 363 8.16 24.46 4.55
N LEU A 364 8.35 23.14 4.62
CA LEU A 364 8.45 22.26 3.47
C LEU A 364 7.11 22.11 2.77
N LEU A 365 6.05 21.76 3.50
CA LEU A 365 4.71 21.60 2.93
C LEU A 365 4.06 22.93 2.51
N ALA A 366 4.57 24.06 2.98
CA ALA A 366 4.22 25.37 2.43
C ALA A 366 4.79 25.60 1.02
N LYS A 367 5.91 24.95 0.67
CA LYS A 367 6.54 24.98 -0.66
C LYS A 367 6.06 23.87 -1.58
N ALA A 368 5.50 22.79 -1.02
CA ALA A 368 5.05 21.64 -1.79
C ALA A 368 4.20 22.10 -3.00
N PRO A 369 4.55 21.68 -4.23
CA PRO A 369 3.94 22.15 -5.45
C PRO A 369 2.42 22.07 -5.33
N GLN A 370 1.75 23.17 -5.64
CA GLN A 370 0.31 23.23 -5.85
C GLN A 370 0.03 23.42 -7.35
N PRO A 371 0.53 22.58 -8.28
CA PRO A 371 0.07 22.67 -9.65
C PRO A 371 -1.46 22.57 -9.65
N ALA A 372 -2.09 23.27 -10.58
CA ALA A 372 -3.54 23.17 -10.77
C ALA A 372 -4.01 21.70 -10.98
N ASN A 373 -3.08 20.81 -11.33
CA ASN A 373 -3.28 19.40 -11.60
C ASN A 373 -2.82 18.46 -10.47
N THR A 374 -2.48 18.94 -9.26
CA THR A 374 -2.18 18.01 -8.14
C THR A 374 -3.39 17.09 -7.91
N PRO A 375 -3.19 15.76 -7.84
CA PRO A 375 -4.27 14.83 -7.54
C PRO A 375 -4.99 15.22 -6.26
N ILE A 376 -6.33 15.09 -6.25
CA ILE A 376 -7.18 15.51 -5.14
C ILE A 376 -6.73 14.84 -3.83
N LEU A 377 -6.39 13.54 -3.90
CA LEU A 377 -5.89 12.77 -2.77
C LEU A 377 -4.62 13.39 -2.17
N THR A 378 -3.63 13.69 -3.01
CA THR A 378 -2.37 14.33 -2.61
C THR A 378 -2.61 15.70 -1.98
N LYS A 379 -3.52 16.50 -2.55
CA LYS A 379 -3.88 17.81 -1.99
C LYS A 379 -4.51 17.69 -0.60
N ARG A 380 -5.39 16.71 -0.40
CA ARG A 380 -5.99 16.43 0.91
C ARG A 380 -4.95 15.94 1.93
N ARG A 381 -4.04 15.04 1.53
CA ARG A 381 -2.92 14.59 2.37
C ARG A 381 -2.05 15.77 2.83
N ILE A 382 -1.66 16.66 1.93
CA ILE A 382 -0.87 17.85 2.29
C ILE A 382 -1.61 18.72 3.30
N LEU A 383 -2.92 18.93 3.13
CA LEU A 383 -3.72 19.72 4.07
C LEU A 383 -3.85 19.03 5.43
N LEU A 384 -4.08 17.71 5.46
CA LEU A 384 -4.15 16.92 6.68
C LEU A 384 -2.84 17.03 7.47
N VAL A 385 -1.70 16.71 6.84
CA VAL A 385 -0.38 16.73 7.49
C VAL A 385 0.01 18.14 7.95
N ARG A 386 -0.35 19.19 7.19
CA ARG A 386 -0.16 20.58 7.66
C ARG A 386 -0.96 20.90 8.92
N GLY A 387 -2.17 20.35 9.02
CA GLY A 387 -2.97 20.44 10.24
C GLY A 387 -2.29 19.75 11.42
N ASP A 388 -1.80 18.53 11.20
CA ASP A 388 -1.13 17.71 12.21
C ASP A 388 0.13 18.40 12.75
N ILE A 389 0.97 18.94 11.86
CA ILE A 389 2.17 19.68 12.23
C ILE A 389 1.84 20.86 13.15
N ASP A 390 0.84 21.68 12.81
CA ASP A 390 0.49 22.85 13.63
C ASP A 390 -0.14 22.43 14.96
N TRP A 391 -0.91 21.33 14.99
CA TRP A 391 -1.43 20.78 16.25
C TRP A 391 -0.28 20.25 17.12
N LEU A 392 0.62 19.42 16.60
CA LEU A 392 1.79 18.90 17.33
C LEU A 392 2.65 20.01 17.91
N ARG A 393 2.95 21.04 17.12
CA ARG A 393 3.71 22.22 17.59
C ARG A 393 3.02 22.95 18.73
N ALA A 394 1.69 22.98 18.76
CA ALA A 394 0.93 23.63 19.81
C ALA A 394 1.03 22.88 21.16
N GLN A 395 1.32 21.57 21.13
CA GLN A 395 1.42 20.71 22.32
C GLN A 395 2.77 20.84 23.03
N LEU A 396 3.82 21.26 22.31
CA LEU A 396 5.16 21.39 22.88
C LEU A 396 5.22 22.43 24.01
N ASN A 397 6.09 22.18 24.99
CA ASN A 397 6.35 23.08 26.11
C ASN A 397 7.59 23.96 25.85
N THR A 398 7.65 24.62 24.70
CA THR A 398 8.67 25.63 24.38
C THR A 398 8.10 27.03 24.51
N ALA A 399 8.94 28.05 24.74
CA ALA A 399 8.48 29.45 24.80
C ALA A 399 7.76 29.88 23.51
N ALA A 400 8.24 29.41 22.35
CA ALA A 400 7.64 29.68 21.06
C ALA A 400 6.28 28.99 20.89
N ALA A 401 6.16 27.71 21.29
CA ALA A 401 4.90 26.97 21.25
C ALA A 401 3.86 27.61 22.15
N ILE A 402 4.18 27.91 23.41
CA ILE A 402 3.27 28.54 24.38
C ILE A 402 2.76 29.88 23.84
N LYS A 403 3.66 30.73 23.31
CA LYS A 403 3.31 32.03 22.76
C LYS A 403 2.36 31.92 21.55
N ASN A 404 2.57 30.95 20.68
CA ASN A 404 1.83 30.82 19.41
C ASN A 404 0.69 29.80 19.47
N ARG A 405 0.49 29.08 20.58
CA ARG A 405 -0.48 27.99 20.74
C ARG A 405 -1.88 28.33 20.21
N PRO A 406 -2.49 29.49 20.53
CA PRO A 406 -3.82 29.81 20.00
C PRO A 406 -3.86 29.93 18.47
N VAL A 407 -2.80 30.46 17.86
CA VAL A 407 -2.69 30.62 16.40
C VAL A 407 -2.47 29.26 15.74
N LEU A 408 -1.59 28.42 16.31
CA LEU A 408 -1.30 27.09 15.79
C LEU A 408 -2.54 26.19 15.78
N LEU A 409 -3.30 26.14 16.89
CA LEU A 409 -4.55 25.37 16.95
C LEU A 409 -5.59 25.89 15.95
N ARG A 410 -5.68 27.22 15.77
CA ARG A 410 -6.60 27.81 14.78
C ARG A 410 -6.19 27.47 13.35
N ASN A 411 -4.88 27.47 13.05
CA ASN A 411 -4.38 27.07 11.74
C ASN A 411 -4.68 25.59 11.46
N ALA A 412 -4.44 24.71 12.43
CA ALA A 412 -4.74 23.28 12.30
C ALA A 412 -6.22 23.06 11.95
N GLU A 413 -7.14 23.72 12.68
CA GLU A 413 -8.58 23.68 12.39
C GLU A 413 -8.89 24.14 10.95
N VAL A 414 -8.26 25.22 10.48
CA VAL A 414 -8.43 25.73 9.11
C VAL A 414 -7.93 24.73 8.07
N TYR A 415 -6.79 24.08 8.30
CA TYR A 415 -6.27 23.07 7.38
C TYR A 415 -7.18 21.84 7.30
N TYR A 416 -7.66 21.31 8.43
CA TYR A 416 -8.62 20.21 8.43
C TYR A 416 -9.94 20.61 7.74
N GLN A 417 -10.45 21.81 8.01
CA GLN A 417 -11.63 22.31 7.31
C GLN A 417 -11.42 22.42 5.80
N ASN A 418 -10.25 22.90 5.37
CA ASN A 418 -9.91 22.99 3.96
C ASN A 418 -9.76 21.61 3.32
N CYS A 419 -9.21 20.63 4.04
CA CYS A 419 -9.11 19.23 3.61
C CYS A 419 -10.51 18.66 3.30
N ILE A 420 -11.46 18.84 4.22
CA ILE A 420 -12.88 18.44 4.06
C ILE A 420 -13.52 19.13 2.86
N ASN A 421 -13.21 20.41 2.65
CA ASN A 421 -13.83 21.23 1.61
C ASN A 421 -13.22 21.06 0.21
N VAL A 422 -12.14 20.30 0.05
CA VAL A 422 -11.60 20.02 -1.29
C VAL A 422 -12.66 19.26 -2.10
N PRO A 423 -13.20 19.83 -3.20
CA PRO A 423 -14.21 19.16 -4.00
C PRO A 423 -13.63 17.87 -4.60
N SER A 424 -14.37 16.77 -4.51
CA SER A 424 -14.08 15.54 -5.24
C SER A 424 -15.29 15.16 -6.07
N LEU A 425 -15.05 14.87 -7.36
CA LEU A 425 -16.05 14.27 -8.25
C LEU A 425 -16.02 12.74 -8.21
N ALA A 426 -14.92 12.16 -7.72
CA ALA A 426 -14.76 10.72 -7.57
C ALA A 426 -15.12 10.31 -6.13
N GLN A 427 -15.95 9.27 -6.02
CA GLN A 427 -16.08 8.47 -4.82
C GLN A 427 -14.92 7.48 -4.83
N ASP A 428 -13.91 7.77 -4.02
CA ASP A 428 -12.74 6.93 -3.82
C ASP A 428 -12.59 6.75 -2.30
N LEU A 429 -12.40 5.50 -1.88
CA LEU A 429 -12.42 5.13 -0.47
C LEU A 429 -11.28 5.81 0.30
N ASP A 430 -10.08 5.87 -0.29
CA ASP A 430 -8.91 6.48 0.35
C ASP A 430 -9.13 7.99 0.57
N ASN A 431 -9.78 8.64 -0.40
CA ASN A 431 -10.21 10.03 -0.30
C ASN A 431 -11.25 10.27 0.81
N GLU A 432 -12.18 9.34 1.01
CA GLU A 432 -13.19 9.44 2.06
C GLU A 432 -12.60 9.26 3.46
N LEU A 433 -11.70 8.29 3.63
CA LEU A 433 -11.02 8.03 4.90
C LEU A 433 -10.26 9.27 5.40
N ILE A 434 -9.53 9.96 4.50
CA ILE A 434 -8.80 11.21 4.85
C ILE A 434 -9.77 12.32 5.29
N VAL A 435 -10.94 12.43 4.65
CA VAL A 435 -11.96 13.43 5.03
C VAL A 435 -12.56 13.11 6.39
N ARG A 436 -12.82 11.82 6.67
CA ARG A 436 -13.31 11.34 7.96
C ARG A 436 -12.28 11.68 9.06
N GLU A 437 -11.01 11.37 8.86
CA GLU A 437 -9.93 11.69 9.79
C GLU A 437 -9.83 13.21 10.06
N ALA A 438 -9.80 14.03 9.00
CA ALA A 438 -9.78 15.49 9.14
C ALA A 438 -11.01 16.02 9.90
N SER A 439 -12.18 15.43 9.69
CA SER A 439 -13.41 15.79 10.42
C SER A 439 -13.29 15.46 11.91
N VAL A 440 -12.80 14.27 12.28
CA VAL A 440 -12.57 13.88 13.68
C VAL A 440 -11.56 14.84 14.33
N LYS A 441 -10.40 15.04 13.70
CA LYS A 441 -9.35 15.95 14.21
C LYS A 441 -9.87 17.38 14.42
N LYS A 442 -10.66 17.90 13.48
CA LYS A 442 -11.32 19.21 13.61
C LYS A 442 -12.30 19.24 14.79
N GLN A 443 -13.14 18.24 14.96
CA GLN A 443 -14.12 18.18 16.06
C GLN A 443 -13.43 18.12 17.43
N LEU A 444 -12.33 17.36 17.54
CA LEU A 444 -11.51 17.31 18.76
C LEU A 444 -10.92 18.69 19.10
N LEU A 445 -10.40 19.43 18.12
CA LEU A 445 -9.92 20.81 18.32
C LEU A 445 -11.02 21.78 18.78
N GLN A 446 -12.28 21.50 18.43
CA GLN A 446 -13.44 22.26 18.87
C GLN A 446 -13.94 21.86 20.27
N GLY A 447 -13.23 20.95 20.95
CA GLY A 447 -13.55 20.48 22.30
C GLY A 447 -14.68 19.44 22.34
N ILE A 448 -15.10 18.90 21.20
CA ILE A 448 -16.07 17.81 21.14
C ILE A 448 -15.39 16.56 21.69
N GLN A 449 -16.03 15.95 22.69
CA GLN A 449 -15.50 14.74 23.31
C GLN A 449 -15.52 13.58 22.31
N PRO A 450 -14.49 12.71 22.29
CA PRO A 450 -14.40 11.61 21.34
C PRO A 450 -15.67 10.74 21.30
N GLU A 451 -16.29 10.45 22.45
CA GLU A 451 -17.49 9.61 22.56
C GLU A 451 -18.72 10.22 21.89
N SER A 452 -18.69 11.53 21.64
CA SER A 452 -19.77 12.28 20.99
C SER A 452 -19.60 12.37 19.48
N ILE A 453 -18.46 11.95 18.94
CA ILE A 453 -18.16 12.01 17.51
C ILE A 453 -18.84 10.81 16.83
N GLN A 454 -19.74 11.09 15.89
CA GLN A 454 -20.40 10.04 15.10
C GLN A 454 -19.70 9.88 13.76
N VAL A 455 -18.52 9.26 13.80
CA VAL A 455 -17.74 8.94 12.59
C VAL A 455 -17.45 7.43 12.60
N PRO A 456 -17.68 6.71 11.49
CA PRO A 456 -17.28 5.32 11.42
C PRO A 456 -15.76 5.18 11.49
N SER A 457 -15.27 4.03 11.97
CA SER A 457 -13.84 3.83 12.27
C SER A 457 -13.27 4.76 13.35
N LEU A 458 -14.11 5.48 14.10
CA LEU A 458 -13.65 6.43 15.12
C LEU A 458 -12.63 5.81 16.07
N THR A 459 -12.83 4.57 16.53
CA THR A 459 -11.89 3.90 17.43
C THR A 459 -10.49 3.82 16.83
N ARG A 460 -10.37 3.46 15.54
CA ARG A 460 -9.08 3.41 14.84
C ARG A 460 -8.52 4.81 14.63
N ILE A 461 -9.33 5.74 14.13
CA ILE A 461 -8.89 7.14 13.94
C ILE A 461 -8.38 7.74 15.26
N LEU A 462 -9.07 7.50 16.39
CA LEU A 462 -8.63 7.94 17.71
C LEU A 462 -7.38 7.20 18.18
N HIS A 463 -7.21 5.93 17.83
CA HIS A 463 -5.97 5.20 18.09
C HIS A 463 -4.82 5.85 17.33
N ASP A 464 -4.97 6.10 16.04
CA ASP A 464 -3.94 6.73 15.19
C ASP A 464 -3.61 8.15 15.67
N ILE A 465 -4.63 8.94 16.05
CA ILE A 465 -4.43 10.28 16.64
C ILE A 465 -3.65 10.20 17.96
N ARG A 466 -3.87 9.18 18.80
CA ARG A 466 -3.09 8.97 20.03
C ARG A 466 -1.66 8.56 19.73
N GLN A 467 -1.45 7.65 18.77
CA GLN A 467 -0.11 7.23 18.35
C GLN A 467 0.70 8.40 17.78
N GLN A 468 0.04 9.29 17.04
CA GLN A 468 0.63 10.55 16.57
C GLN A 468 0.93 11.54 17.72
N GLY A 469 0.55 11.25 18.97
CA GLY A 469 0.72 12.16 20.11
C GLY A 469 -0.22 13.37 20.08
N LEU A 470 -1.27 13.36 19.24
CA LEU A 470 -2.24 14.45 19.14
C LEU A 470 -3.28 14.43 20.27
N LEU A 471 -3.51 13.26 20.86
CA LEU A 471 -4.29 13.07 22.07
C LEU A 471 -3.45 12.37 23.13
N PRO A 472 -3.64 12.68 24.43
CA PRO A 472 -3.05 11.89 25.50
C PRO A 472 -3.54 10.43 25.42
N LEU A 473 -2.62 9.50 25.67
CA LEU A 473 -2.88 8.05 25.72
C LEU A 473 -3.91 7.67 26.80
#